data_AF-A0A7J4VF27-F1
#
_entry.id   AF-A0A7J4VF27-F1
#
_cell.length_a   1.000
_cell.length_b   1.000
_cell.length_c   1.000
_cell.angle_alpha   90.00
_cell.angle_beta   90.00
_cell.angle_gamma   90.00
#
_symmetry.space_group_name_H-M   'P 1'
#
loop_
_entity.id
_entity.type
_entity.pdbx_description
1 polymer ?
#
loop_
_entity_poly.entity_id
_entity_poly.type
_entity_poly.pdbx_seq_one_letter_code
_entity_poly.pdbx_strand_id
1 'polypeptide(L)'
;MNRLFSLTILALLILSSDGLSQQKKPANAPGGADPSGEISGVLIDAKTGKPVEYGNFVIYRKKDKALVNGTVSEMTGAFKMQQVPFGFYTAEVSFIGYEKL
;
A
#
# COMPACT_ATOMS: atom_id res chain seq x y z
N MET A 1 32.91 38.17 -27.23
CA MET A 1 33.70 36.93 -27.04
C MET A 1 33.08 35.92 -26.08
N ASN A 2 32.03 36.25 -25.31
CA ASN A 2 31.51 35.36 -24.25
C ASN A 2 30.29 34.51 -24.66
N ARG A 3 29.68 34.75 -25.84
CA ARG A 3 28.55 33.95 -26.33
C ARG A 3 28.96 32.62 -26.95
N LEU A 4 30.21 32.53 -27.43
CA LEU A 4 30.81 31.26 -27.88
C LEU A 4 31.21 30.34 -26.71
N PHE A 5 31.46 30.91 -25.51
CA PHE A 5 31.81 30.14 -24.30
C PHE A 5 30.58 29.44 -23.69
N SER A 6 29.39 30.04 -23.80
CA SER A 6 28.13 29.38 -23.39
C SER A 6 27.69 28.25 -24.34
N LEU A 7 28.00 28.35 -25.64
CA LEU A 7 27.68 27.32 -26.63
C LEU A 7 28.56 26.06 -26.47
N THR A 8 29.79 26.21 -25.99
CA THR A 8 30.70 25.09 -25.73
C THR A 8 30.34 24.33 -24.45
N ILE A 9 29.82 25.01 -23.41
CA ILE A 9 29.32 24.36 -22.18
C ILE A 9 28.03 23.58 -22.42
N LEU A 10 27.15 24.07 -23.32
CA LEU A 10 25.90 23.37 -23.66
C LEU A 10 26.15 22.12 -24.53
N ALA A 11 27.16 22.13 -25.40
CA ALA A 11 27.54 20.97 -26.21
C ALA A 11 28.21 19.86 -25.38
N LEU A 12 28.87 20.20 -24.25
CA LEU A 12 29.54 19.22 -23.38
C LEU A 12 28.56 18.44 -22.48
N LEU A 13 27.33 18.95 -22.28
CA LEU A 13 26.30 18.31 -21.45
C LEU A 13 25.49 17.24 -22.21
N ILE A 14 25.65 17.13 -23.54
CA ILE A 14 24.90 16.19 -24.39
C ILE A 14 25.71 14.92 -24.70
N LEU A 15 26.97 14.85 -24.27
CA LEU A 15 27.89 13.71 -24.55
C LEU A 15 27.99 12.69 -23.40
N SER A 16 27.28 12.89 -22.29
CA SER A 16 27.24 11.93 -21.17
C SER A 16 26.02 11.02 -21.24
N SER A 17 25.78 10.38 -22.39
CA SER A 17 24.72 9.39 -22.58
C SER A 17 25.27 8.02 -23.01
N ASP A 18 26.41 7.60 -22.44
CA ASP A 18 26.85 6.21 -22.47
C ASP A 18 26.75 5.63 -21.06
N GLY A 19 25.73 4.80 -20.86
CA GLY A 19 25.54 4.11 -19.59
C GLY A 19 24.12 3.60 -19.36
N LEU A 20 23.39 3.21 -20.42
CA LEU A 20 22.14 2.49 -20.28
C LEU A 20 22.42 1.04 -19.82
N SER A 21 22.90 0.86 -18.59
CA SER A 21 22.78 -0.42 -17.90
C SER A 21 21.36 -0.52 -17.33
N GLN A 22 20.38 -0.68 -18.21
CA GLN A 22 19.17 -1.39 -17.82
C GLN A 22 19.61 -2.82 -17.54
N GLN A 23 19.88 -3.12 -16.27
CA GLN A 23 19.80 -4.48 -15.78
C GLN A 23 18.40 -4.99 -16.14
N LYS A 24 18.30 -5.76 -17.24
CA LYS A 24 17.11 -6.55 -17.53
C LYS A 24 16.94 -7.49 -16.35
N LYS A 25 16.13 -7.07 -15.37
CA LYS A 25 15.66 -7.91 -14.29
C LYS A 25 15.04 -9.13 -14.98
N PRO A 26 15.49 -10.36 -14.70
CA PRO A 26 14.92 -11.55 -15.33
C PRO A 26 13.41 -11.56 -15.05
N ALA A 27 12.62 -11.56 -16.12
CA ALA A 27 11.18 -11.38 -16.07
C ALA A 27 10.41 -12.56 -15.42
N ASN A 28 11.10 -13.63 -15.03
CA ASN A 28 10.51 -14.87 -14.49
C ASN A 28 11.25 -15.40 -13.26
N ALA A 29 11.58 -14.54 -12.29
CA ALA A 29 11.84 -15.00 -10.92
C ALA A 29 10.56 -14.80 -10.08
N PRO A 30 10.00 -15.83 -9.41
CA PRO A 30 8.96 -15.62 -8.40
C PRO A 30 9.63 -14.99 -7.17
N GLY A 31 9.90 -13.69 -7.23
CA GLY A 31 10.75 -13.03 -6.23
C GLY A 31 10.80 -11.53 -6.44
N GLY A 32 9.83 -10.83 -5.88
CA GLY A 32 9.80 -9.37 -5.89
C GLY A 32 8.48 -8.74 -5.46
N ALA A 33 7.60 -9.46 -4.76
CA ALA A 33 6.58 -8.79 -3.98
C ALA A 33 7.29 -8.18 -2.77
N ASP A 34 7.07 -6.88 -2.51
CA ASP A 34 7.50 -6.28 -1.25
C ASP A 34 6.99 -7.15 -0.09
N PRO A 35 7.81 -7.36 0.96
CA PRO A 35 7.43 -8.22 2.07
C PRO A 35 6.13 -7.70 2.69
N SER A 36 5.11 -8.56 2.70
CA SER A 36 3.78 -8.27 3.19
C SER A 36 3.29 -9.38 4.12
N GLY A 37 2.38 -9.03 5.01
CA GLY A 37 1.73 -9.93 5.94
C GLY A 37 0.24 -10.09 5.66
N GLU A 38 -0.40 -10.78 6.59
CA GLU A 38 -1.83 -11.03 6.61
C GLU A 38 -2.40 -10.60 7.96
N ILE A 39 -3.58 -9.96 7.93
CA ILE A 39 -4.37 -9.64 9.12
C ILE A 39 -5.68 -10.41 9.00
N SER A 40 -6.02 -11.19 10.04
CA SER A 40 -7.28 -11.92 10.14
C SER A 40 -7.86 -11.79 11.53
N GLY A 41 -9.17 -11.99 11.65
CA GLY A 41 -9.89 -11.87 12.91
C GLY A 41 -11.38 -12.10 12.76
N VAL A 42 -12.14 -11.80 13.80
CA VAL A 42 -13.61 -11.92 13.82
C VAL A 42 -14.19 -10.62 14.39
N LEU A 43 -15.18 -10.04 13.71
CA LEU A 43 -15.94 -8.90 14.20
C LEU A 43 -17.11 -9.41 15.07
N ILE A 44 -17.19 -8.92 16.30
CA ILE A 44 -18.21 -9.30 17.28
C ILE A 44 -18.92 -8.03 17.78
N ASP A 45 -20.25 -8.04 17.80
CA ASP A 45 -21.04 -6.98 18.42
C ASP A 45 -20.89 -7.06 19.95
N ALA A 46 -20.44 -5.97 20.55
CA ALA A 46 -20.10 -5.94 21.97
C ALA A 46 -21.31 -6.08 22.91
N LYS A 47 -22.54 -5.80 22.45
CA LYS A 47 -23.75 -5.83 23.29
C LYS A 47 -24.41 -7.20 23.30
N THR A 48 -24.42 -7.87 22.16
CA THR A 48 -25.13 -9.13 21.91
C THR A 48 -24.18 -10.33 21.85
N GLY A 49 -22.88 -10.10 21.68
CA GLY A 49 -21.88 -11.14 21.48
C GLY A 49 -22.00 -11.87 20.14
N LYS A 50 -22.86 -11.39 19.24
CA LYS A 50 -23.10 -12.01 17.94
C LYS A 50 -22.03 -11.58 16.93
N PRO A 51 -21.68 -12.44 15.96
CA PRO A 51 -20.84 -12.02 14.84
C PRO A 51 -21.46 -10.87 14.04
N VAL A 52 -20.63 -9.93 13.62
CA VAL A 52 -21.01 -8.87 12.70
C VAL A 52 -20.71 -9.35 11.29
N GLU A 53 -21.75 -9.77 10.58
CA GLU A 53 -21.67 -10.10 9.16
C GLU A 53 -21.59 -8.84 8.29
N TYR A 54 -20.90 -8.92 7.16
CA TYR A 54 -20.79 -7.83 6.19
C TYR A 54 -20.28 -6.49 6.78
N GLY A 55 -19.51 -6.54 7.87
CA GLY A 55 -18.82 -5.40 8.48
C GLY A 55 -17.55 -5.06 7.72
N ASN A 56 -17.29 -3.77 7.52
CA ASN A 56 -16.07 -3.28 6.91
C ASN A 56 -14.96 -3.18 7.95
N PHE A 57 -13.80 -3.75 7.65
CA PHE A 57 -12.56 -3.57 8.39
C PHE A 57 -11.53 -2.90 7.48
N VAL A 58 -11.15 -1.68 7.82
CA VAL A 58 -10.28 -0.83 6.98
C VAL A 58 -9.05 -0.42 7.77
N ILE A 59 -7.88 -0.42 7.12
CA ILE A 59 -6.65 0.10 7.70
C ILE A 59 -6.16 1.33 6.95
N TYR A 60 -5.77 2.33 7.73
CA TYR A 60 -5.14 3.56 7.25
C TYR A 60 -3.71 3.65 7.77
N ARG A 61 -2.81 4.22 6.97
CA ARG A 61 -1.44 4.51 7.40
C ARG A 61 -1.47 5.55 8.52
N LYS A 62 -0.78 5.29 9.63
CA LYS A 62 -0.81 6.17 10.80
C LYS A 62 -0.26 7.59 10.54
N LYS A 63 0.66 7.75 9.59
CA LYS A 63 1.36 9.01 9.29
C LYS A 63 0.44 10.07 8.67
N ASP A 64 -0.36 9.69 7.69
CA ASP A 64 -1.10 10.59 6.80
C ASP A 64 -2.57 10.19 6.65
N LYS A 65 -3.01 9.15 7.37
CA LYS A 65 -4.34 8.54 7.25
C LYS A 65 -4.68 8.09 5.82
N ALA A 66 -3.69 7.85 4.96
CA ALA A 66 -3.95 7.28 3.64
C ALA A 66 -4.56 5.88 3.78
N LEU A 67 -5.61 5.58 3.00
CA LEU A 67 -6.17 4.24 2.89
C LEU A 67 -5.07 3.28 2.41
N VAL A 68 -4.90 2.18 3.12
CA VAL A 68 -3.90 1.15 2.77
C VAL A 68 -4.60 -0.06 2.20
N ASN A 69 -5.59 -0.61 2.91
CA ASN A 69 -6.34 -1.78 2.48
C ASN A 69 -7.67 -1.87 3.28
N GLY A 70 -8.62 -2.66 2.78
CA GLY A 70 -9.91 -2.91 3.40
C GLY A 70 -10.43 -4.30 3.07
N THR A 71 -11.22 -4.88 3.97
CA THR A 71 -11.90 -6.16 3.77
C THR A 71 -13.28 -6.14 4.42
N VAL A 72 -14.10 -7.13 4.10
CA VAL A 72 -15.46 -7.29 4.63
C VAL A 72 -15.54 -8.62 5.37
N SER A 73 -16.23 -8.65 6.51
CA SER A 73 -16.47 -9.88 7.25
C SER A 73 -17.51 -10.78 6.57
N GLU A 74 -17.32 -12.09 6.72
CA GLU A 74 -18.28 -13.12 6.29
C GLU A 74 -19.44 -13.25 7.30
N MET A 75 -20.39 -14.16 7.03
CA MET A 75 -21.53 -14.44 7.92
C MET A 75 -21.11 -14.86 9.35
N THR A 76 -19.91 -15.44 9.48
CA THR A 76 -19.33 -15.85 10.77
C THR A 76 -18.66 -14.68 11.50
N GLY A 77 -18.68 -13.47 10.94
CA GLY A 77 -17.92 -12.31 11.38
C GLY A 77 -16.43 -12.39 11.05
N ALA A 78 -15.95 -13.52 10.53
CA ALA A 78 -14.55 -13.70 10.18
C ALA A 78 -14.15 -12.79 9.02
N PHE A 79 -12.95 -12.22 9.08
CA PHE A 79 -12.37 -11.44 8.00
C PHE A 79 -10.91 -11.82 7.77
N LYS A 80 -10.46 -11.60 6.53
CA LYS A 80 -9.09 -11.87 6.09
C LYS A 80 -8.62 -10.75 5.16
N MET A 81 -7.46 -10.18 5.45
CA MET A 81 -6.81 -9.13 4.67
C MET A 81 -5.38 -9.57 4.36
N GLN A 82 -5.12 -9.84 3.09
CA GLN A 82 -3.81 -10.29 2.60
C GLN A 82 -3.02 -9.13 2.01
N GLN A 83 -1.72 -9.35 1.77
CA GLN A 83 -0.84 -8.39 1.11
C GLN A 83 -0.77 -7.04 1.87
N VAL A 84 -0.77 -7.09 3.21
CA VAL A 84 -0.64 -5.91 4.05
C VAL A 84 0.85 -5.57 4.20
N PRO A 85 1.35 -4.43 3.69
CA PRO A 85 2.74 -4.06 3.87
C PRO A 85 3.09 -3.91 5.37
N PHE A 86 4.34 -4.10 5.75
CA PHE A 86 4.74 -3.82 7.15
C PHE A 86 4.71 -2.31 7.44
N GLY A 87 4.18 -1.92 8.60
CA GLY A 87 4.08 -0.51 8.98
C GLY A 87 3.17 -0.27 10.18
N PHE A 88 2.96 1.01 10.50
CA PHE A 88 2.04 1.44 11.56
C PHE A 88 0.70 1.88 10.96
N TYR A 89 -0.37 1.30 11.49
CA TYR A 89 -1.73 1.50 10.99
C TYR A 89 -2.67 2.00 12.08
N THR A 90 -3.77 2.60 11.63
CA THR A 90 -5.00 2.80 12.41
C THR A 90 -6.08 1.97 11.74
N ALA A 91 -6.81 1.16 12.49
CA ALA A 91 -7.93 0.40 11.97
C ALA A 91 -9.25 1.16 12.24
N GLU A 92 -10.19 1.06 11.31
CA GLU A 92 -11.57 1.53 11.44
C GLU A 92 -12.49 0.34 11.16
N VAL A 93 -13.49 0.16 12.03
CA VAL A 93 -14.56 -0.83 11.82
C VAL A 93 -15.85 -0.08 11.60
N SER A 94 -16.57 -0.43 10.54
CA SER A 94 -17.88 0.16 10.26
C SER A 94 -18.87 -0.86 9.75
N PHE A 95 -20.13 -0.71 10.15
CA PHE A 95 -21.25 -1.48 9.66
C PHE A 95 -22.48 -0.56 9.61
N ILE A 96 -23.40 -0.80 8.68
CA ILE A 96 -24.58 0.07 8.51
C ILE A 96 -25.42 0.01 9.79
N GLY A 97 -25.75 1.19 10.34
CA GLY A 97 -26.51 1.31 11.58
C GLY A 97 -25.68 1.21 12.86
N TYR A 98 -24.34 1.14 12.74
CA TYR A 98 -23.42 1.15 13.88
C TYR A 98 -22.57 2.41 13.86
N GLU A 99 -22.21 2.87 15.06
CA GLU A 99 -21.23 3.93 15.21
C GLU A 99 -19.84 3.39 14.82
N LYS A 100 -19.08 4.21 14.09
CA LYS A 100 -17.74 3.85 13.66
C LYS A 100 -16.80 3.86 14.87
N LEU A 101 -15.99 2.81 15.00
CA LEU A 101 -14.94 2.71 16.02
C LEU A 101 -13.58 3.12 15.44
#